data_AF-A0A935ZNV6-F1
#
_entry.id   AF-A0A935ZNV6-F1
#
_cell.length_a   1.000
_cell.length_b   1.000
_cell.length_c   1.000
_cell.angle_alpha   90.00
_cell.angle_beta   90.00
_cell.angle_gamma   90.00
#
_symmetry.space_group_name_H-M   'P 1'
#
loop_
_entity.id
_entity.type
_entity.pdbx_description
1 polymer ?
#
loop_
_entity_poly.entity_id
_entity_poly.type
_entity_poly.pdbx_seq_one_letter_code
_entity_poly.pdbx_strand_id
1 'polypeptide(L)'
;MKHIALATALGLAACKDDAASNDDGGPGSASASASASAGSDGGDTSAGDDGSTGEATPPVDDPLDAVALLNRASLDLRGVRPSADELAQVEGDPAAVDGIIEGFVDDPAWAGRVKDIFAGAWRTRIDVYDAPDGVYGGEQPPAYHTAVGEEVLDLIAYVAMNDLPFREILLSPDTFVDPLLLSLWPLEQQAAGNEWLPPGTVRARYTDGRPQAGVLSLNAVYWRHPSTVENANRGRTNALSQALLCQSYLDRPIDFPTDLDLTDSESIRQAIREVGACQACHATLDPFASYLWGFMYPNEPTTTYSVAAERDWQIYTDTPPGFFGVPGERLVDLGQQIADDERFVSCTVRRVYEGMLGRDAVLQDEGALAEHREAFLASSLSLKALVRSILHDPSYRGVHWEPRFGGTPAPVPLKVAPVEVWSRSLTELSGYALEFGGRDGTRLDAAVRTLAGGSDRGDATDVSTGAVLVQRRLAEAGATWLVDNQGSSGGRLDEVLAGVDLEAAPSDATLVALVQGARAKTLDTDDPELVALAQLWTDAAAIDDTRGAWIALLTAVLADPDHLLY
;
A
#
# COMPACT_ATOMS: atom_id res chain seq x y z
N MET A 1 35.31 -19.35 11.01
CA MET A 1 34.79 -20.26 12.05
C MET A 1 33.68 -19.56 12.84
N LYS A 2 32.44 -19.83 12.46
CA LYS A 2 31.24 -19.92 13.31
C LYS A 2 30.08 -20.25 12.36
N HIS A 3 29.78 -21.55 12.27
CA HIS A 3 28.65 -22.10 11.54
C HIS A 3 27.39 -21.90 12.39
N ILE A 4 26.30 -21.42 11.79
CA ILE A 4 24.95 -21.55 12.34
C ILE A 4 24.21 -22.48 11.39
N ALA A 5 24.06 -23.73 11.82
CA ALA A 5 23.16 -24.70 11.20
C ALA A 5 21.80 -24.57 11.89
N LEU A 6 20.75 -24.29 11.12
CA LEU A 6 19.37 -24.31 11.61
C LEU A 6 18.74 -25.62 11.13
N ALA A 7 18.52 -26.54 12.08
CA ALA A 7 17.89 -27.83 11.84
C ALA A 7 16.36 -27.69 11.91
N THR A 8 15.70 -28.10 10.83
CA THR A 8 14.25 -28.26 10.71
C THR A 8 13.81 -29.52 11.46
N ALA A 9 12.84 -29.41 12.36
CA ALA A 9 12.14 -30.57 12.94
C ALA A 9 10.63 -30.32 12.96
N LEU A 10 9.91 -31.02 12.09
CA LEU A 10 8.45 -31.15 12.11
C LEU A 10 8.03 -32.10 13.25
N GLY A 11 6.96 -31.74 13.96
CA GLY A 11 6.18 -32.64 14.80
C GLY A 11 4.70 -32.51 14.46
N LEU A 12 4.17 -33.47 13.69
CA LEU A 12 2.73 -33.71 13.59
C LEU A 12 2.23 -34.31 14.90
N ALA A 13 1.19 -33.74 15.49
CA ALA A 13 0.37 -34.41 16.49
C ALA A 13 -1.11 -34.30 16.08
N ALA A 14 -1.68 -35.46 15.78
CA ALA A 14 -3.11 -35.65 15.55
C ALA A 14 -3.86 -35.53 16.89
N CYS A 15 -4.97 -34.79 16.90
CA CYS A 15 -5.97 -34.86 17.96
C CYS A 15 -7.25 -35.48 17.42
N LYS A 16 -7.68 -36.52 18.13
CA LYS A 16 -8.88 -37.32 17.93
C LYS A 16 -9.99 -36.77 18.82
N ASP A 17 -11.22 -36.93 18.35
CA ASP A 17 -12.49 -36.55 18.95
C ASP A 17 -12.64 -36.93 20.43
N ASP A 18 -13.32 -36.08 21.20
CA ASP A 18 -14.35 -36.53 22.14
C ASP A 18 -15.41 -35.43 22.35
N ALA A 19 -16.66 -35.85 22.23
CA ALA A 19 -17.87 -35.04 22.40
C ALA A 19 -18.31 -35.00 23.87
N ALA A 20 -18.78 -33.84 24.33
CA ALA A 20 -19.81 -33.75 25.37
C ALA A 20 -20.52 -32.39 25.37
N SER A 21 -21.83 -32.47 25.54
CA SER A 21 -22.89 -31.46 25.56
C SER A 21 -22.80 -30.40 26.67
N ASN A 22 -23.28 -29.18 26.41
CA ASN A 22 -24.51 -28.64 27.03
C ASN A 22 -24.84 -27.20 26.59
N ASP A 23 -26.14 -26.93 26.71
CA ASP A 23 -26.97 -25.81 26.27
C ASP A 23 -26.65 -24.37 26.75
N ASP A 24 -27.32 -23.46 26.02
CA ASP A 24 -27.92 -22.16 26.41
C ASP A 24 -27.11 -20.85 26.32
N GLY A 25 -27.63 -19.93 25.48
CA GLY A 25 -27.50 -18.48 25.67
C GLY A 25 -27.09 -17.67 24.43
N GLY A 26 -28.04 -16.92 23.84
CA GLY A 26 -27.84 -16.01 22.70
C GLY A 26 -26.99 -14.76 23.01
N PRO A 27 -26.68 -13.94 21.98
CA PRO A 27 -25.46 -13.14 21.94
C PRO A 27 -25.63 -11.70 22.43
N GLY A 28 -24.63 -11.22 23.16
CA GLY A 28 -24.38 -9.80 23.41
C GLY A 28 -22.90 -9.52 23.21
N SER A 29 -22.52 -9.11 22.00
CA SER A 29 -21.14 -8.77 21.64
C SER A 29 -20.89 -7.28 21.89
N ALA A 30 -20.12 -6.97 22.95
CA ALA A 30 -19.42 -5.71 23.10
C ALA A 30 -17.92 -5.99 23.05
N SER A 31 -17.26 -5.63 21.94
CA SER A 31 -15.81 -5.71 21.80
C SER A 31 -15.17 -4.44 22.35
N ALA A 32 -14.46 -4.56 23.47
CA ALA A 32 -13.58 -3.52 23.99
C ALA A 32 -12.13 -3.86 23.62
N SER A 33 -11.53 -3.06 22.76
CA SER A 33 -10.10 -3.06 22.44
C SER A 33 -9.33 -2.28 23.52
N ALA A 34 -8.42 -2.96 24.23
CA ALA A 34 -7.52 -2.33 25.20
C ALA A 34 -6.13 -2.15 24.59
N SER A 35 -5.74 -0.89 24.40
CA SER A 35 -4.39 -0.42 24.10
C SER A 35 -3.57 -0.34 25.38
N ALA A 36 -2.41 -1.01 25.44
CA ALA A 36 -1.48 -0.93 26.55
C ALA A 36 -0.27 -0.04 26.17
N SER A 37 -0.25 1.18 26.71
CA SER A 37 0.92 2.06 26.76
C SER A 37 1.68 1.80 28.07
N ALA A 38 2.93 1.35 27.98
CA ALA A 38 3.81 1.22 29.14
C ALA A 38 4.80 2.40 29.16
N GLY A 39 4.54 3.37 30.03
CA GLY A 39 5.56 4.29 30.53
C GLY A 39 6.24 3.68 31.77
N SER A 40 7.54 3.91 31.92
CA SER A 40 8.29 3.55 33.12
C SER A 40 9.29 4.66 33.43
N ASP A 41 9.12 5.25 34.61
CA ASP A 41 9.94 6.28 35.24
C ASP A 41 11.32 5.78 35.70
N GLY A 42 12.19 6.77 35.98
CA GLY A 42 13.63 6.70 36.28
C GLY A 42 14.09 5.96 37.54
N GLY A 43 15.41 5.79 37.63
CA GLY A 43 16.11 5.47 38.89
C GLY A 43 17.52 4.87 38.76
N ASP A 44 18.51 5.72 38.46
CA ASP A 44 19.95 5.74 38.86
C ASP A 44 20.67 4.44 39.31
N THR A 45 21.82 4.11 38.69
CA THR A 45 23.08 3.86 39.45
C THR A 45 24.34 3.72 38.55
N SER A 46 25.31 4.58 38.88
CA SER A 46 26.77 4.37 38.90
C SER A 46 27.60 4.33 37.60
N ALA A 47 28.56 5.26 37.62
CA ALA A 47 29.63 5.45 36.67
C ALA A 47 30.66 4.30 36.67
N GLY A 48 31.10 3.96 35.46
CA GLY A 48 32.34 3.26 35.15
C GLY A 48 32.86 3.82 33.83
N ASP A 49 33.83 4.71 33.92
CA ASP A 49 34.56 5.31 32.81
C ASP A 49 35.78 4.43 32.50
N ASP A 50 35.72 3.73 31.37
CA ASP A 50 36.88 3.19 30.68
C ASP A 50 36.80 3.52 29.18
N GLY A 51 37.27 4.73 28.88
CA GLY A 51 37.54 5.21 27.53
C GLY A 51 38.33 4.21 26.68
N SER A 52 37.63 3.62 25.72
CA SER A 52 38.20 3.18 24.45
C SER A 52 37.50 3.96 23.35
N THR A 53 38.11 5.06 22.92
CA THR A 53 37.82 5.69 21.63
C THR A 53 38.24 4.72 20.53
N GLY A 54 37.38 3.73 20.27
CA GLY A 54 37.35 3.06 18.98
C GLY A 54 36.89 4.12 18.00
N GLU A 55 37.84 4.67 17.26
CA GLU A 55 37.56 5.46 16.07
C GLU A 55 36.63 4.60 15.20
N ALA A 56 35.35 4.96 15.17
CA ALA A 56 34.36 4.23 14.40
C ALA A 56 34.78 4.36 12.95
N THR A 57 35.34 3.28 12.39
CA THR A 57 35.49 3.15 10.95
C THR A 57 34.13 3.50 10.35
N PRO A 58 34.02 4.49 9.43
CA PRO A 58 32.76 4.75 8.78
C PRO A 58 32.29 3.43 8.15
N PRO A 59 30.99 3.07 8.27
CA PRO A 59 30.49 1.87 7.62
C PRO A 59 30.86 1.96 6.14
N VAL A 60 31.42 0.86 5.62
CA VAL A 60 31.74 0.75 4.20
C VAL A 60 30.41 0.53 3.50
N ASP A 61 29.92 1.58 2.83
CA ASP A 61 28.73 1.58 2.00
C ASP A 61 29.04 0.92 0.66
N ASP A 62 28.77 -0.37 0.54
CA ASP A 62 28.73 -0.96 -0.79
C ASP A 62 27.38 -0.59 -1.43
N PRO A 63 27.37 0.21 -2.53
CA PRO A 63 26.14 0.47 -3.26
C PRO A 63 25.52 -0.85 -3.71
N LEU A 64 24.20 -0.86 -3.86
CA LEU A 64 23.54 -1.98 -4.53
C LEU A 64 24.22 -2.24 -5.87
N ASP A 65 24.56 -3.49 -6.12
CA ASP A 65 25.01 -3.88 -7.45
C ASP A 65 23.88 -3.65 -8.47
N ALA A 66 24.24 -3.61 -9.75
CA ALA A 66 23.31 -3.25 -10.81
C ALA A 66 22.13 -4.23 -10.93
N VAL A 67 22.33 -5.52 -10.60
CA VAL A 67 21.27 -6.53 -10.65
C VAL A 67 20.32 -6.36 -9.46
N ALA A 68 20.84 -6.13 -8.27
CA ALA A 68 20.05 -5.81 -7.08
C ALA A 68 19.21 -4.54 -7.30
N LEU A 69 19.80 -3.49 -7.88
CA LEU A 69 19.09 -2.26 -8.23
C LEU A 69 18.01 -2.50 -9.29
N LEU A 70 18.29 -3.27 -10.34
CA LEU A 70 17.31 -3.64 -11.37
C LEU A 70 16.12 -4.38 -10.76
N ASN A 71 16.39 -5.38 -9.92
CA ASN A 71 15.40 -6.18 -9.23
C ASN A 71 14.51 -5.32 -8.33
N ARG A 72 15.12 -4.44 -7.53
CA ARG A 72 14.40 -3.50 -6.68
C ARG A 72 13.52 -2.55 -7.45
N ALA A 73 14.06 -1.87 -8.46
CA ALA A 73 13.29 -0.94 -9.27
C ALA A 73 12.12 -1.65 -9.99
N SER A 74 12.33 -2.88 -10.45
CA SER A 74 11.27 -3.68 -11.07
C SER A 74 10.15 -4.01 -10.09
N LEU A 75 10.47 -4.43 -8.87
CA LEU A 75 9.46 -4.72 -7.84
C LEU A 75 8.74 -3.44 -7.39
N ASP A 76 9.46 -2.35 -7.21
CA ASP A 76 8.88 -1.08 -6.77
C ASP A 76 7.95 -0.46 -7.80
N LEU A 77 8.33 -0.55 -9.09
CA LEU A 77 7.62 0.11 -10.17
C LEU A 77 6.69 -0.80 -10.95
N ARG A 78 6.91 -2.10 -11.00
CA ARG A 78 6.03 -3.05 -11.72
C ARG A 78 5.37 -4.06 -10.79
N GLY A 79 5.94 -4.32 -9.62
CA GLY A 79 5.46 -5.35 -8.70
C GLY A 79 5.77 -6.78 -9.17
N VAL A 80 6.73 -6.93 -10.09
CA VAL A 80 7.21 -8.21 -10.64
C VAL A 80 8.72 -8.17 -10.76
N ARG A 81 9.37 -9.34 -10.83
CA ARG A 81 10.81 -9.45 -11.06
C ARG A 81 11.18 -9.06 -12.50
N PRO A 82 12.43 -8.61 -12.75
CA PRO A 82 12.93 -8.37 -14.09
C PRO A 82 12.78 -9.59 -15.01
N SER A 83 12.61 -9.33 -16.30
CA SER A 83 12.68 -10.38 -17.31
C SER A 83 14.10 -10.94 -17.45
N ALA A 84 14.22 -12.14 -18.02
CA ALA A 84 15.53 -12.76 -18.28
C ALA A 84 16.40 -11.91 -19.22
N ASP A 85 15.79 -11.23 -20.20
CA ASP A 85 16.49 -10.35 -21.14
C ASP A 85 17.04 -9.10 -20.44
N GLU A 86 16.25 -8.47 -19.57
CA GLU A 86 16.70 -7.32 -18.77
C GLU A 86 17.84 -7.71 -17.82
N LEU A 87 17.73 -8.89 -17.18
CA LEU A 87 18.77 -9.43 -16.31
C LEU A 87 20.06 -9.68 -17.08
N ALA A 88 19.99 -10.39 -18.20
CA ALA A 88 21.14 -10.69 -19.04
C ALA A 88 21.80 -9.40 -19.59
N GLN A 89 21.00 -8.38 -19.90
CA GLN A 89 21.51 -7.08 -20.34
C GLN A 89 22.33 -6.40 -19.25
N VAL A 90 21.85 -6.37 -18.00
CA VAL A 90 22.55 -5.73 -16.88
C VAL A 90 23.75 -6.55 -16.40
N GLU A 91 23.68 -7.88 -16.43
CA GLU A 91 24.83 -8.74 -16.13
C GLU A 91 25.97 -8.54 -17.16
N GLY A 92 25.62 -8.36 -18.44
CA GLY A 92 26.57 -8.09 -19.52
C GLY A 92 27.12 -6.66 -19.53
N ASP A 93 26.30 -5.68 -19.12
CA ASP A 93 26.67 -4.27 -19.01
C ASP A 93 25.99 -3.62 -17.78
N PRO A 94 26.65 -3.61 -16.61
CA PRO A 94 26.09 -3.01 -15.40
C PRO A 94 25.72 -1.52 -15.55
N ALA A 95 26.31 -0.79 -16.50
CA ALA A 95 25.98 0.61 -16.75
C ALA A 95 24.63 0.79 -17.45
N ALA A 96 24.04 -0.27 -18.00
CA ALA A 96 22.74 -0.22 -18.65
C ALA A 96 21.56 -0.05 -17.66
N VAL A 97 21.77 -0.33 -16.37
CA VAL A 97 20.69 -0.36 -15.36
C VAL A 97 19.89 0.94 -15.30
N ASP A 98 20.56 2.10 -15.32
CA ASP A 98 19.89 3.41 -15.20
C ASP A 98 18.91 3.65 -16.35
N GLY A 99 19.32 3.33 -17.59
CA GLY A 99 18.46 3.48 -18.75
C GLY A 99 17.26 2.53 -18.75
N ILE A 100 17.40 1.33 -18.17
CA ILE A 100 16.32 0.35 -18.07
C ILE A 100 15.31 0.78 -17.00
N ILE A 101 15.77 1.09 -15.78
CA ILE A 101 14.87 1.41 -14.66
C ILE A 101 14.11 2.72 -14.87
N GLU A 102 14.69 3.70 -15.59
CA GLU A 102 14.00 4.96 -15.94
C GLU A 102 12.79 4.76 -16.87
N GLY A 103 12.77 3.65 -17.62
CA GLY A 103 11.68 3.27 -18.50
C GLY A 103 10.53 2.55 -17.80
N PHE A 104 10.73 2.04 -16.58
CA PHE A 104 9.69 1.28 -15.86
C PHE A 104 8.46 2.11 -15.50
N VAL A 105 8.57 3.44 -15.40
CA VAL A 105 7.41 4.33 -15.20
C VAL A 105 6.52 4.45 -16.46
N ASP A 106 6.95 3.89 -17.59
CA ASP A 106 6.15 3.81 -18.82
C ASP A 106 5.53 2.41 -19.01
N ASP A 107 5.86 1.45 -18.14
CA ASP A 107 5.25 0.12 -18.12
C ASP A 107 3.79 0.19 -17.62
N PRO A 108 2.82 -0.48 -18.26
CA PRO A 108 1.44 -0.54 -17.80
C PRO A 108 1.27 -1.03 -16.35
N ALA A 109 2.17 -1.88 -15.85
CA ALA A 109 2.17 -2.38 -14.49
C ALA A 109 2.44 -1.28 -13.45
N TRP A 110 3.04 -0.15 -13.84
CA TRP A 110 3.29 0.99 -12.97
C TRP A 110 2.02 1.59 -12.40
N ALA A 111 0.92 1.55 -13.15
CA ALA A 111 -0.39 1.96 -12.66
C ALA A 111 -0.77 1.23 -11.36
N GLY A 112 -0.54 -0.09 -11.29
CA GLY A 112 -0.81 -0.89 -10.10
C GLY A 112 0.01 -0.43 -8.90
N ARG A 113 1.30 -0.17 -9.11
CA ARG A 113 2.21 0.30 -8.05
C ARG A 113 1.87 1.70 -7.56
N VAL A 114 1.48 2.61 -8.44
CA VAL A 114 0.95 3.93 -8.06
C VAL A 114 -0.25 3.76 -7.14
N LYS A 115 -1.22 2.92 -7.51
CA LYS A 115 -2.41 2.69 -6.65
C LYS A 115 -2.01 2.17 -5.26
N ASP A 116 -1.09 1.22 -5.20
CA ASP A 116 -0.64 0.61 -3.94
C ASP A 116 0.03 1.63 -3.01
N ILE A 117 0.92 2.49 -3.54
CA ILE A 117 1.56 3.58 -2.78
C ILE A 117 0.50 4.52 -2.20
N PHE A 118 -0.58 4.75 -2.96
CA PHE A 118 -1.61 5.69 -2.53
C PHE A 118 -2.71 5.07 -1.66
N ALA A 119 -2.88 3.75 -1.68
CA ALA A 119 -3.99 3.03 -1.05
C ALA A 119 -4.08 3.27 0.47
N GLY A 120 -2.97 3.16 1.20
CA GLY A 120 -2.96 3.26 2.67
C GLY A 120 -3.40 4.62 3.23
N ALA A 121 -3.26 5.70 2.44
CA ALA A 121 -3.70 7.02 2.88
C ALA A 121 -5.19 7.26 2.63
N TRP A 122 -5.74 6.71 1.55
CA TRP A 122 -7.16 6.83 1.22
C TRP A 122 -8.03 5.83 1.97
N ARG A 123 -7.46 4.65 2.25
CA ARG A 123 -8.07 3.53 2.97
C ARG A 123 -9.34 3.00 2.30
N THR A 124 -9.52 3.23 1.00
CA THR A 124 -10.73 2.83 0.26
C THR A 124 -10.73 1.34 -0.10
N ARG A 125 -9.59 0.66 -0.07
CA ARG A 125 -9.54 -0.81 -0.21
C ARG A 125 -9.94 -1.47 1.12
N ILE A 126 -11.24 -1.74 1.29
CA ILE A 126 -11.81 -2.45 2.43
C ILE A 126 -12.56 -3.71 2.00
N ASP A 127 -12.78 -4.61 2.95
CA ASP A 127 -13.40 -5.91 2.66
C ASP A 127 -14.86 -5.82 2.26
N VAL A 128 -15.63 -4.89 2.83
CA VAL A 128 -17.07 -4.80 2.58
C VAL A 128 -17.49 -3.34 2.54
N TYR A 129 -18.31 -3.02 1.56
CA TYR A 129 -19.07 -1.78 1.44
C TYR A 129 -20.54 -2.11 1.54
N ASP A 130 -21.23 -1.49 2.50
CA ASP A 130 -22.68 -1.63 2.62
C ASP A 130 -23.36 -0.83 1.51
N ALA A 131 -24.09 -1.51 0.64
CA ALA A 131 -24.95 -0.85 -0.34
C ALA A 131 -26.26 -0.40 0.36
N PRO A 132 -26.82 0.78 0.03
CA PRO A 132 -28.10 1.20 0.58
C PRO A 132 -29.21 0.20 0.25
N ASP A 133 -30.09 -0.02 1.22
CA ASP A 133 -31.14 -1.04 1.16
C ASP A 133 -32.02 -0.88 -0.08
N GLY A 134 -32.26 -1.98 -0.81
CA GLY A 134 -33.22 -2.04 -1.92
C GLY A 134 -32.65 -1.78 -3.32
N VAL A 135 -31.37 -1.40 -3.48
CA VAL A 135 -30.72 -1.29 -4.81
C VAL A 135 -30.21 -2.65 -5.30
N TYR A 136 -29.69 -3.47 -4.39
CA TYR A 136 -29.40 -4.88 -4.60
C TYR A 136 -29.91 -5.66 -3.39
N GLY A 137 -30.93 -6.50 -3.58
CA GLY A 137 -31.30 -7.46 -2.55
C GLY A 137 -30.23 -8.54 -2.42
N GLY A 138 -29.60 -8.67 -1.26
CA GLY A 138 -28.62 -9.73 -0.95
C GLY A 138 -27.17 -9.28 -0.82
N GLU A 139 -26.28 -10.25 -0.67
CA GLU A 139 -24.82 -10.06 -0.62
C GLU A 139 -24.32 -9.47 -1.95
N GLN A 140 -23.52 -8.41 -1.87
CA GLN A 140 -23.00 -7.76 -3.07
C GLN A 140 -21.96 -8.64 -3.78
N PRO A 141 -21.90 -8.62 -5.12
CA PRO A 141 -20.90 -9.40 -5.82
C PRO A 141 -19.49 -8.91 -5.44
N PRO A 142 -18.50 -9.81 -5.34
CA PRO A 142 -17.09 -9.50 -5.13
C PRO A 142 -16.56 -8.26 -5.86
N ALA A 143 -16.86 -8.16 -7.16
CA ALA A 143 -16.44 -7.07 -8.03
C ALA A 143 -16.99 -5.69 -7.59
N TYR A 144 -18.12 -5.64 -6.90
CA TYR A 144 -18.70 -4.40 -6.38
C TYR A 144 -17.77 -3.74 -5.35
N HIS A 145 -17.27 -4.50 -4.38
CA HIS A 145 -16.41 -3.95 -3.33
C HIS A 145 -15.09 -3.42 -3.90
N THR A 146 -14.51 -4.15 -4.86
CA THR A 146 -13.33 -3.69 -5.60
C THR A 146 -13.63 -2.43 -6.41
N ALA A 147 -14.74 -2.39 -7.14
CA ALA A 147 -15.13 -1.25 -7.95
C ALA A 147 -15.28 0.04 -7.13
N VAL A 148 -15.92 -0.04 -5.95
CA VAL A 148 -16.04 1.12 -5.05
C VAL A 148 -14.68 1.51 -4.48
N GLY A 149 -13.89 0.55 -4.00
CA GLY A 149 -12.62 0.83 -3.34
C GLY A 149 -11.52 1.40 -4.27
N GLU A 150 -11.60 1.11 -5.57
CA GLU A 150 -10.62 1.54 -6.57
C GLU A 150 -10.90 2.93 -7.15
N GLU A 151 -12.10 3.50 -7.05
CA GLU A 151 -12.50 4.75 -7.72
C GLU A 151 -11.48 5.90 -7.54
N VAL A 152 -11.02 6.12 -6.31
CA VAL A 152 -10.01 7.16 -6.00
C VAL A 152 -8.66 6.82 -6.60
N LEU A 153 -8.26 5.55 -6.52
CA LEU A 153 -6.95 5.07 -6.95
C LEU A 153 -6.86 5.02 -8.49
N ASP A 154 -7.98 4.78 -9.18
CA ASP A 154 -8.10 4.83 -10.62
C ASP A 154 -7.87 6.25 -11.18
N LEU A 155 -8.42 7.28 -10.54
CA LEU A 155 -8.12 8.68 -10.90
C LEU A 155 -6.64 9.02 -10.68
N ILE A 156 -6.04 8.56 -9.58
CA ILE A 156 -4.61 8.77 -9.30
C ILE A 156 -3.74 8.07 -10.35
N ALA A 157 -4.06 6.81 -10.68
CA ALA A 157 -3.35 6.07 -11.71
C ALA A 157 -3.49 6.72 -13.09
N TYR A 158 -4.69 7.21 -13.43
CA TYR A 158 -4.93 7.96 -14.66
C TYR A 158 -4.03 9.19 -14.77
N VAL A 159 -3.97 10.01 -13.71
CA VAL A 159 -3.12 11.21 -13.67
C VAL A 159 -1.64 10.84 -13.83
N ALA A 160 -1.17 9.79 -13.14
CA ALA A 160 0.21 9.33 -13.22
C ALA A 160 0.59 8.81 -14.62
N MET A 161 -0.21 7.90 -15.18
CA MET A 161 0.10 7.23 -16.44
C MET A 161 0.04 8.17 -17.64
N ASN A 162 -0.84 9.17 -17.61
CA ASN A 162 -0.94 10.20 -18.64
C ASN A 162 0.01 11.40 -18.41
N ASP A 163 0.89 11.32 -17.40
CA ASP A 163 1.88 12.36 -17.05
C ASP A 163 1.26 13.75 -16.87
N LEU A 164 0.07 13.78 -16.24
CA LEU A 164 -0.63 15.02 -15.92
C LEU A 164 -0.08 15.62 -14.61
N PRO A 165 -0.16 16.96 -14.42
CA PRO A 165 0.18 17.57 -13.14
C PRO A 165 -0.60 16.92 -12.00
N PHE A 166 0.06 16.52 -10.92
CA PHE A 166 -0.59 15.70 -9.88
C PHE A 166 -1.78 16.39 -9.20
N ARG A 167 -1.85 17.71 -9.22
CA ARG A 167 -3.03 18.47 -8.76
C ARG A 167 -4.32 18.12 -9.51
N GLU A 168 -4.25 17.53 -10.70
CA GLU A 168 -5.43 17.10 -11.46
C GLU A 168 -6.27 16.05 -10.68
N ILE A 169 -5.71 15.36 -9.69
CA ILE A 169 -6.52 14.51 -8.80
C ILE A 169 -7.57 15.32 -8.02
N LEU A 170 -7.40 16.63 -7.84
CA LEU A 170 -8.32 17.54 -7.15
C LEU A 170 -9.17 18.39 -8.11
N LEU A 171 -8.77 18.49 -9.37
CA LEU A 171 -9.35 19.41 -10.35
C LEU A 171 -10.11 18.69 -11.46
N SER A 172 -9.90 17.38 -11.62
CA SER A 172 -10.59 16.60 -12.65
C SER A 172 -12.11 16.66 -12.48
N PRO A 173 -12.86 16.92 -13.56
CA PRO A 173 -14.31 16.79 -13.59
C PRO A 173 -14.78 15.37 -13.91
N ASP A 174 -13.85 14.46 -14.16
CA ASP A 174 -14.13 13.08 -14.53
C ASP A 174 -13.57 12.12 -13.49
N THR A 175 -14.24 10.98 -13.37
CA THR A 175 -13.83 9.81 -12.60
C THR A 175 -13.63 8.63 -13.55
N PHE A 176 -12.96 7.60 -13.06
CA PHE A 176 -12.66 6.37 -13.79
C PHE A 176 -13.16 5.22 -12.93
N VAL A 177 -14.17 4.51 -13.44
CA VAL A 177 -14.92 3.54 -12.65
C VAL A 177 -15.09 2.25 -13.40
N ASP A 178 -15.27 1.16 -12.66
CA ASP A 178 -15.83 -0.06 -13.21
C ASP A 178 -17.22 0.23 -13.83
N PRO A 179 -17.52 -0.26 -15.05
CA PRO A 179 -18.83 -0.10 -15.69
C PRO A 179 -20.03 -0.51 -14.82
N LEU A 180 -19.85 -1.43 -13.87
CA LEU A 180 -20.87 -1.80 -12.88
C LEU A 180 -21.45 -0.57 -12.16
N LEU A 181 -20.60 0.40 -11.81
CA LEU A 181 -20.99 1.59 -11.04
C LEU A 181 -21.85 2.57 -11.84
N LEU A 182 -21.81 2.55 -13.18
CA LEU A 182 -22.67 3.39 -14.02
C LEU A 182 -24.16 3.17 -13.79
N SER A 183 -24.53 1.93 -13.42
CA SER A 183 -25.92 1.56 -13.13
C SER A 183 -26.37 1.91 -11.71
N LEU A 184 -25.44 2.23 -10.81
CA LEU A 184 -25.69 2.36 -9.37
C LEU A 184 -25.57 3.80 -8.90
N TRP A 185 -24.68 4.54 -9.54
CA TRP A 185 -24.36 5.91 -9.19
C TRP A 185 -24.90 6.85 -10.28
N PRO A 186 -25.13 8.13 -9.96
CA PRO A 186 -25.57 9.12 -10.93
C PRO A 186 -24.37 9.51 -11.82
N LEU A 187 -23.92 8.57 -12.64
CA LEU A 187 -22.77 8.68 -13.53
C LEU A 187 -23.22 8.57 -14.99
N GLU A 188 -22.63 9.39 -15.84
CA GLU A 188 -22.74 9.28 -17.29
C GLU A 188 -21.37 8.97 -17.87
N GLN A 189 -21.30 7.92 -18.69
CA GLN A 189 -20.09 7.57 -19.42
C GLN A 189 -19.72 8.68 -20.40
N GLN A 190 -18.45 9.08 -20.38
CA GLN A 190 -17.89 10.06 -21.30
C GLN A 190 -17.14 9.36 -22.43
N ALA A 191 -16.98 10.05 -23.56
CA ALA A 191 -16.14 9.55 -24.64
C ALA A 191 -14.68 9.46 -24.17
N ALA A 192 -14.04 8.32 -24.42
CA ALA A 192 -12.61 8.15 -24.21
C ALA A 192 -11.84 8.72 -25.42
N GLY A 193 -10.79 9.49 -25.15
CA GLY A 193 -9.82 9.92 -26.16
C GLY A 193 -8.74 8.86 -26.41
N ASN A 194 -7.54 9.32 -26.78
CA ASN A 194 -6.35 8.47 -26.92
C ASN A 194 -5.54 8.35 -25.62
N GLU A 195 -6.06 8.91 -24.53
CA GLU A 195 -5.50 8.75 -23.19
C GLU A 195 -5.46 7.28 -22.74
N TRP A 196 -4.49 6.96 -21.89
CA TRP A 196 -4.49 5.69 -21.16
C TRP A 196 -5.61 5.71 -20.11
N LEU A 197 -6.35 4.61 -20.00
CA LEU A 197 -7.36 4.40 -18.96
C LEU A 197 -6.94 3.26 -18.04
N PRO A 198 -7.25 3.32 -16.74
CA PRO A 198 -7.08 2.17 -15.85
C PRO A 198 -7.78 0.92 -16.41
N PRO A 199 -7.12 -0.26 -16.40
CA PRO A 199 -7.69 -1.47 -16.96
C PRO A 199 -9.06 -1.80 -16.37
N GLY A 200 -10.02 -2.15 -17.23
CA GLY A 200 -11.38 -2.49 -16.81
C GLY A 200 -12.29 -1.31 -16.48
N THR A 201 -11.80 -0.07 -16.59
CA THR A 201 -12.59 1.12 -16.27
C THR A 201 -13.14 1.85 -17.50
N VAL A 202 -14.11 2.73 -17.27
CA VAL A 202 -14.61 3.72 -18.21
C VAL A 202 -14.48 5.12 -17.62
N ARG A 203 -14.23 6.11 -18.49
CA ARG A 203 -14.32 7.53 -18.13
C ARG A 203 -15.78 7.88 -17.89
N ALA A 204 -16.08 8.48 -16.74
CA ALA A 204 -17.44 8.87 -16.36
C ALA A 204 -17.47 10.21 -15.64
N ARG A 205 -18.65 10.82 -15.54
CA ARG A 205 -18.88 12.06 -14.81
C ARG A 205 -20.15 11.98 -13.98
N TYR A 206 -20.10 12.52 -12.77
CA TYR A 206 -21.27 12.64 -11.92
C TYR A 206 -22.27 13.68 -12.44
N THR A 207 -23.56 13.35 -12.40
CA THR A 207 -24.65 14.14 -13.00
C THR A 207 -25.65 14.69 -11.98
N ASP A 208 -25.41 14.51 -10.68
CA ASP A 208 -26.31 14.91 -9.59
C ASP A 208 -26.10 16.33 -9.06
N GLY A 209 -25.33 17.15 -9.80
CA GLY A 209 -25.08 18.56 -9.46
C GLY A 209 -24.00 18.79 -8.42
N ARG A 210 -23.28 17.74 -7.98
CA ARG A 210 -22.10 17.90 -7.12
C ARG A 210 -21.04 18.79 -7.79
N PRO A 211 -20.34 19.64 -7.02
CA PRO A 211 -19.17 20.35 -7.53
C PRO A 211 -18.13 19.36 -8.06
N GLN A 212 -17.43 19.72 -9.12
CA GLN A 212 -16.44 18.86 -9.77
C GLN A 212 -15.05 19.13 -9.17
N ALA A 213 -14.69 18.40 -8.11
CA ALA A 213 -13.45 18.61 -7.35
C ALA A 213 -12.62 17.31 -7.23
N GLY A 214 -12.46 16.58 -8.34
CA GLY A 214 -11.67 15.35 -8.41
C GLY A 214 -12.02 14.35 -7.30
N VAL A 215 -10.99 13.83 -6.62
CA VAL A 215 -11.10 12.87 -5.51
C VAL A 215 -12.03 13.34 -4.38
N LEU A 216 -12.15 14.65 -4.16
CA LEU A 216 -13.05 15.18 -3.13
C LEU A 216 -14.52 14.97 -3.49
N SER A 217 -14.86 14.67 -4.74
CA SER A 217 -16.25 14.53 -5.19
C SER A 217 -16.66 13.07 -5.43
N LEU A 218 -15.79 12.12 -5.10
CA LEU A 218 -15.96 10.69 -5.39
C LEU A 218 -16.70 9.97 -4.26
N ASN A 219 -17.63 9.07 -4.61
CA ASN A 219 -18.45 8.37 -3.61
C ASN A 219 -17.59 7.51 -2.67
N ALA A 220 -16.52 6.88 -3.19
CA ALA A 220 -15.64 6.01 -2.41
C ALA A 220 -15.07 6.67 -1.15
N VAL A 221 -14.75 7.98 -1.20
CA VAL A 221 -14.25 8.74 -0.05
C VAL A 221 -15.29 8.79 1.06
N TYR A 222 -16.52 9.14 0.72
CA TYR A 222 -17.58 9.34 1.70
C TYR A 222 -18.08 8.02 2.27
N TRP A 223 -18.17 7.00 1.42
CA TRP A 223 -18.55 5.65 1.82
C TRP A 223 -17.52 5.02 2.75
N ARG A 224 -16.22 5.25 2.51
CA ARG A 224 -15.16 4.82 3.41
C ARG A 224 -15.17 5.58 4.73
N HIS A 225 -15.42 6.89 4.68
CA HIS A 225 -15.35 7.79 5.83
C HIS A 225 -16.74 8.36 6.12
N PRO A 226 -17.67 7.59 6.72
CA PRO A 226 -18.99 8.10 7.07
C PRO A 226 -18.89 9.21 8.13
N SER A 227 -19.95 10.01 8.24
CA SER A 227 -20.05 11.06 9.26
C SER A 227 -21.47 11.13 9.82
N THR A 228 -21.60 11.57 11.06
CA THR A 228 -22.88 11.84 11.71
C THR A 228 -23.05 13.34 11.90
N VAL A 229 -24.28 13.75 12.25
CA VAL A 229 -24.58 15.16 12.54
C VAL A 229 -23.71 15.71 13.69
N GLU A 230 -23.44 14.89 14.70
CA GLU A 230 -22.60 15.24 15.85
C GLU A 230 -21.13 15.38 15.43
N ASN A 231 -20.66 14.48 14.55
CA ASN A 231 -19.31 14.57 13.99
C ASN A 231 -19.15 15.77 13.06
N ALA A 232 -20.21 16.16 12.34
CA ALA A 232 -20.25 17.31 11.44
C ALA A 232 -19.08 17.33 10.43
N ASN A 233 -18.79 16.20 9.78
CA ASN A 233 -17.70 16.00 8.81
C ASN A 233 -16.26 16.19 9.34
N ARG A 234 -16.04 16.32 10.66
CA ARG A 234 -14.70 16.49 11.24
C ARG A 234 -13.82 15.25 11.03
N GLY A 235 -14.40 14.06 11.11
CA GLY A 235 -13.69 12.80 10.83
C GLY A 235 -13.22 12.72 9.37
N ARG A 236 -14.09 13.08 8.42
CA ARG A 236 -13.77 13.17 6.99
C ARG A 236 -12.67 14.19 6.72
N THR A 237 -12.76 15.35 7.36
CA THR A 237 -11.74 16.39 7.26
C THR A 237 -10.37 15.89 7.72
N ASN A 238 -10.32 15.17 8.84
CA ASN A 238 -9.07 14.58 9.32
C ASN A 238 -8.52 13.52 8.35
N ALA A 239 -9.39 12.68 7.77
CA ALA A 239 -8.99 11.69 6.77
C ALA A 239 -8.42 12.36 5.50
N LEU A 240 -9.10 13.39 4.98
CA LEU A 240 -8.64 14.15 3.81
C LEU A 240 -7.35 14.93 4.11
N SER A 241 -7.22 15.52 5.29
CA SER A 241 -5.99 16.20 5.73
C SER A 241 -4.81 15.23 5.84
N GLN A 242 -5.02 14.00 6.32
CA GLN A 242 -3.97 12.97 6.33
C GLN A 242 -3.60 12.55 4.90
N ALA A 243 -4.61 12.30 4.05
CA ALA A 243 -4.37 11.82 2.69
C ALA A 243 -3.69 12.87 1.78
N LEU A 244 -4.08 14.14 1.89
CA LEU A 244 -3.67 15.19 0.98
C LEU A 244 -2.60 16.12 1.56
N LEU A 245 -2.54 16.30 2.88
CA LEU A 245 -1.63 17.25 3.53
C LEU A 245 -0.66 16.58 4.50
N CYS A 246 -0.78 15.25 4.71
CA CYS A 246 0.05 14.50 5.63
C CYS A 246 -0.03 15.02 7.08
N GLN A 247 -1.19 15.60 7.43
CA GLN A 247 -1.47 16.17 8.75
C GLN A 247 -2.67 15.50 9.40
N SER A 248 -2.45 14.98 10.62
CA SER A 248 -3.50 14.46 11.49
C SER A 248 -3.84 15.49 12.56
N TYR A 249 -5.13 15.78 12.73
CA TYR A 249 -5.63 16.59 13.84
C TYR A 249 -5.50 15.87 15.18
N LEU A 250 -5.36 14.54 15.17
CA LEU A 250 -5.23 13.72 16.39
C LEU A 250 -3.80 13.72 16.95
N ASP A 251 -2.83 14.15 16.15
CA ASP A 251 -1.41 14.15 16.54
C ASP A 251 -1.00 15.49 17.16
N ARG A 252 -1.94 16.45 17.27
CA ARG A 252 -1.65 17.77 17.84
C ARG A 252 -1.50 17.66 19.37
N PRO A 253 -0.36 18.11 19.94
CA PRO A 253 -0.19 18.12 21.39
C PRO A 253 -1.06 19.24 21.98
N ILE A 254 -2.18 18.86 22.63
CA ILE A 254 -3.12 19.79 23.25
C ILE A 254 -3.34 19.38 24.70
N ASP A 255 -3.11 20.33 25.60
CA ASP A 255 -3.46 20.19 27.02
C ASP A 255 -4.86 20.77 27.27
N PHE A 256 -5.78 19.93 27.74
CA PHE A 256 -7.13 20.34 28.07
C PHE A 256 -7.22 20.84 29.52
N PRO A 257 -7.81 22.03 29.77
CA PRO A 257 -8.15 22.44 31.13
C PRO A 257 -9.10 21.43 31.79
N THR A 258 -8.87 21.15 33.07
CA THR A 258 -9.60 20.12 33.83
C THR A 258 -10.99 20.57 34.30
N ASP A 259 -11.29 21.86 34.20
CA ASP A 259 -12.52 22.51 34.62
C ASP A 259 -13.47 22.85 33.45
N LEU A 260 -13.25 22.26 32.27
CA LEU A 260 -14.13 22.44 31.12
C LEU A 260 -15.52 21.83 31.37
N ASP A 261 -16.55 22.64 31.15
CA ASP A 261 -17.92 22.15 31.02
C ASP A 261 -18.18 21.67 29.59
N LEU A 262 -18.40 20.37 29.43
CA LEU A 262 -18.74 19.70 28.16
C LEU A 262 -20.04 18.89 28.31
N THR A 263 -20.89 19.26 29.26
CA THR A 263 -22.05 18.46 29.64
C THR A 263 -23.23 18.58 28.68
N ASP A 264 -23.24 19.60 27.81
CA ASP A 264 -24.28 19.84 26.81
C ASP A 264 -23.75 20.52 25.54
N SER A 265 -24.59 20.60 24.51
CA SER A 265 -24.17 21.14 23.21
C SER A 265 -23.83 22.64 23.22
N GLU A 266 -24.43 23.44 24.10
CA GLU A 266 -24.12 24.87 24.20
C GLU A 266 -22.81 25.08 24.96
N SER A 267 -22.59 24.37 26.06
CA SER A 267 -21.30 24.40 26.79
C SER A 267 -20.13 23.95 25.89
N ILE A 268 -20.31 22.91 25.08
CA ILE A 268 -19.33 22.49 24.07
C ILE A 268 -19.07 23.59 23.02
N ARG A 269 -20.12 24.21 22.46
CA ARG A 269 -19.96 25.30 21.47
C ARG A 269 -19.26 26.51 22.08
N GLN A 270 -19.59 26.87 23.32
CA GLN A 270 -18.91 27.94 24.04
C GLN A 270 -17.43 27.61 24.26
N ALA A 271 -17.11 26.38 24.70
CA ALA A 271 -15.74 25.93 24.87
C ALA A 271 -14.92 26.03 23.57
N ILE A 272 -15.49 25.58 22.44
CA ILE A 272 -14.86 25.71 21.12
C ILE A 272 -14.57 27.18 20.77
N ARG A 273 -15.47 28.10 21.12
CA ARG A 273 -15.32 29.53 20.82
C ARG A 273 -14.36 30.25 21.76
N GLU A 274 -14.23 29.85 23.01
CA GLU A 274 -13.55 30.64 24.05
C GLU A 274 -12.26 29.99 24.57
N VAL A 275 -12.10 28.67 24.45
CA VAL A 275 -10.94 27.94 24.98
C VAL A 275 -9.89 27.75 23.88
N GLY A 276 -8.69 28.30 24.10
CA GLY A 276 -7.58 28.21 23.16
C GLY A 276 -7.19 26.76 22.80
N ALA A 277 -7.27 25.83 23.74
CA ALA A 277 -7.04 24.40 23.51
C ALA A 277 -8.01 23.81 22.47
N CYS A 278 -9.29 24.18 22.52
CA CYS A 278 -10.28 23.74 21.53
C CYS A 278 -10.06 24.44 20.17
N GLN A 279 -9.79 25.75 20.19
CA GLN A 279 -9.51 26.52 18.98
C GLN A 279 -8.29 26.00 18.20
N ALA A 280 -7.30 25.43 18.90
CA ALA A 280 -6.10 24.87 18.29
C ALA A 280 -6.40 23.83 17.20
N CYS A 281 -7.53 23.11 17.29
CA CYS A 281 -8.03 22.27 16.20
C CYS A 281 -9.15 22.96 15.41
N HIS A 282 -10.19 23.45 16.12
CA HIS A 282 -11.45 23.86 15.51
C HIS A 282 -11.33 25.06 14.55
N ALA A 283 -10.35 25.93 14.73
CA ALA A 283 -10.13 27.08 13.85
C ALA A 283 -9.85 26.71 12.38
N THR A 284 -9.39 25.47 12.13
CA THR A 284 -9.14 24.96 10.77
C THR A 284 -9.99 23.75 10.42
N LEU A 285 -10.34 22.94 11.43
CA LEU A 285 -11.13 21.73 11.26
C LEU A 285 -12.58 22.04 10.85
N ASP A 286 -13.25 22.97 11.53
CA ASP A 286 -14.67 23.24 11.29
C ASP A 286 -14.92 23.98 9.96
N PRO A 287 -14.12 24.99 9.55
CA PRO A 287 -14.25 25.59 8.23
C PRO A 287 -14.01 24.60 7.08
N PHE A 288 -13.04 23.69 7.21
CA PHE A 288 -12.80 22.67 6.19
C PHE A 288 -13.99 21.71 6.15
N ALA A 289 -14.43 21.19 7.29
CA ALA A 289 -15.57 20.28 7.39
C ALA A 289 -16.86 20.84 6.77
N SER A 290 -17.00 22.17 6.76
CA SER A 290 -18.17 22.85 6.23
C SER A 290 -18.32 22.73 4.71
N TYR A 291 -17.26 22.40 3.96
CA TYR A 291 -17.37 22.08 2.53
C TYR A 291 -18.07 20.74 2.23
N LEU A 292 -18.16 19.85 3.21
CA LEU A 292 -18.50 18.43 3.00
C LEU A 292 -19.97 18.11 3.25
N TRP A 293 -20.80 19.11 3.62
CA TRP A 293 -22.19 18.87 3.97
C TRP A 293 -23.07 18.35 2.84
N GLY A 294 -22.74 18.63 1.58
CA GLY A 294 -23.48 18.07 0.44
C GLY A 294 -23.43 16.54 0.34
N PHE A 295 -22.49 15.90 1.06
CA PHE A 295 -22.36 14.44 1.19
C PHE A 295 -22.82 13.92 2.55
N MET A 296 -23.63 14.68 3.28
CA MET A 296 -24.19 14.22 4.54
C MET A 296 -25.40 13.33 4.32
N TYR A 297 -25.41 12.21 5.02
CA TYR A 297 -26.51 11.26 5.05
C TYR A 297 -26.66 10.74 6.49
N PRO A 298 -27.73 11.10 7.20
CA PRO A 298 -27.82 10.84 8.64
C PRO A 298 -28.03 9.36 9.01
N ASN A 299 -28.49 8.51 8.08
CA ASN A 299 -28.88 7.13 8.39
C ASN A 299 -28.06 6.07 7.63
N GLU A 300 -27.78 6.26 6.34
CA GLU A 300 -27.12 5.27 5.48
C GLU A 300 -26.35 5.94 4.34
N PRO A 301 -25.22 5.36 3.86
CA PRO A 301 -24.52 5.87 2.68
C PRO A 301 -25.45 6.01 1.47
N THR A 302 -25.50 7.21 0.89
CA THR A 302 -26.21 7.46 -0.36
C THR A 302 -25.25 7.54 -1.53
N THR A 303 -25.73 7.16 -2.72
CA THR A 303 -24.98 7.28 -3.97
C THR A 303 -25.05 8.70 -4.56
N THR A 304 -25.90 9.56 -3.99
CA THR A 304 -26.25 10.88 -4.53
C THR A 304 -25.79 12.04 -3.64
N TYR A 305 -25.55 13.18 -4.27
CA TYR A 305 -25.20 14.45 -3.64
C TYR A 305 -26.42 15.33 -3.38
N SER A 306 -26.42 16.05 -2.26
CA SER A 306 -27.47 17.02 -1.91
C SER A 306 -26.95 18.45 -1.93
N VAL A 307 -27.28 19.19 -3.00
CA VAL A 307 -26.96 20.62 -3.12
C VAL A 307 -27.61 21.44 -1.98
N ALA A 308 -28.81 21.04 -1.54
CA ALA A 308 -29.50 21.72 -0.44
C ALA A 308 -28.74 21.57 0.89
N ALA A 309 -28.15 20.40 1.12
CA ALA A 309 -27.40 20.12 2.34
C ALA A 309 -26.08 20.89 2.42
N GLU A 310 -25.55 21.45 1.32
CA GLU A 310 -24.34 22.30 1.36
C GLU A 310 -24.42 23.43 2.40
N ARG A 311 -25.62 23.90 2.76
CA ARG A 311 -25.85 24.97 3.73
C ARG A 311 -26.11 24.51 5.15
N ASP A 312 -26.13 23.21 5.41
CA ASP A 312 -26.46 22.66 6.73
C ASP A 312 -25.44 23.05 7.80
N TRP A 313 -24.20 23.41 7.42
CA TRP A 313 -23.24 24.02 8.34
C TRP A 313 -23.82 25.23 9.09
N GLN A 314 -24.71 26.02 8.47
CA GLN A 314 -25.34 27.19 9.11
C GLN A 314 -26.17 26.82 10.33
N ILE A 315 -26.69 25.59 10.34
CA ILE A 315 -27.56 25.09 11.41
C ILE A 315 -26.73 24.33 12.44
N TYR A 316 -25.79 23.49 11.99
CA TYR A 316 -25.11 22.54 12.87
C TYR A 316 -23.82 23.08 13.48
N THR A 317 -23.00 23.79 12.70
CA THR A 317 -21.69 24.30 13.13
C THR A 317 -21.62 25.82 13.25
N ASP A 318 -22.46 26.56 12.52
CA ASP A 318 -22.42 28.02 12.36
C ASP A 318 -21.03 28.55 11.96
N THR A 319 -20.29 27.73 11.20
CA THR A 319 -18.94 28.03 10.73
C THR A 319 -18.93 28.00 9.20
N PRO A 320 -18.61 29.12 8.52
CA PRO A 320 -18.58 29.13 7.06
C PRO A 320 -17.42 28.30 6.50
N PRO A 321 -17.54 27.80 5.25
CA PRO A 321 -16.45 27.08 4.59
C PRO A 321 -15.16 27.90 4.48
N GLY A 322 -14.03 27.22 4.70
CA GLY A 322 -12.71 27.81 4.56
C GLY A 322 -11.59 26.80 4.75
N PHE A 323 -10.41 27.12 4.25
CA PHE A 323 -9.24 26.26 4.31
C PHE A 323 -8.06 27.03 4.92
N PHE A 324 -7.68 26.66 6.14
CA PHE A 324 -6.57 27.30 6.89
C PHE A 324 -6.59 28.83 6.88
N GLY A 325 -7.79 29.41 7.09
CA GLY A 325 -7.99 30.86 7.14
C GLY A 325 -8.32 31.51 5.79
N VAL A 326 -8.26 30.77 4.69
CA VAL A 326 -8.71 31.22 3.37
C VAL A 326 -10.21 30.91 3.20
N PRO A 327 -11.10 31.91 3.07
CA PRO A 327 -12.52 31.66 2.86
C PRO A 327 -12.81 30.99 1.51
N GLY A 328 -13.89 30.21 1.44
CA GLY A 328 -14.46 29.72 0.18
C GLY A 328 -15.96 29.46 0.32
N GLU A 329 -16.58 28.91 -0.73
CA GLU A 329 -18.04 28.72 -0.77
C GLU A 329 -18.43 27.28 -1.05
N ARG A 330 -17.76 26.61 -1.99
CA ARG A 330 -18.12 25.27 -2.47
C ARG A 330 -16.91 24.35 -2.53
N LEU A 331 -17.16 23.06 -2.69
CA LEU A 331 -16.12 22.02 -2.70
C LEU A 331 -15.06 22.21 -3.80
N VAL A 332 -15.41 22.85 -4.92
CA VAL A 332 -14.44 23.25 -5.97
C VAL A 332 -13.41 24.25 -5.45
N ASP A 333 -13.80 25.17 -4.56
CA ASP A 333 -12.88 26.11 -3.95
C ASP A 333 -11.90 25.38 -3.03
N LEU A 334 -12.38 24.38 -2.27
CA LEU A 334 -11.51 23.51 -1.47
C LEU A 334 -10.51 22.73 -2.34
N GLY A 335 -10.98 22.16 -3.46
CA GLY A 335 -10.11 21.45 -4.41
C GLY A 335 -8.98 22.34 -4.92
N GLN A 336 -9.31 23.57 -5.32
CA GLN A 336 -8.32 24.56 -5.76
C GLN A 336 -7.39 25.00 -4.61
N GLN A 337 -7.93 25.27 -3.43
CA GLN A 337 -7.17 25.68 -2.25
C GLN A 337 -6.13 24.63 -1.84
N ILE A 338 -6.49 23.34 -1.88
CA ILE A 338 -5.55 22.25 -1.60
C ILE A 338 -4.53 22.11 -2.74
N ALA A 339 -4.97 22.20 -4.00
CA ALA A 339 -4.09 22.10 -5.17
C ALA A 339 -3.00 23.17 -5.19
N ASP A 340 -3.27 24.36 -4.64
CA ASP A 340 -2.33 25.48 -4.54
C ASP A 340 -1.51 25.47 -3.24
N ASP A 341 -1.77 24.55 -2.31
CA ASP A 341 -1.08 24.49 -1.01
C ASP A 341 0.24 23.73 -1.08
N GLU A 342 1.32 24.31 -0.55
CA GLU A 342 2.64 23.66 -0.56
C GLU A 342 2.67 22.33 0.22
N ARG A 343 1.80 22.15 1.21
CA ARG A 343 1.69 20.89 1.98
C ARG A 343 1.16 19.76 1.12
N PHE A 344 0.35 20.04 0.10
CA PHE A 344 -0.09 19.03 -0.86
C PHE A 344 1.09 18.48 -1.66
N VAL A 345 1.98 19.37 -2.11
CA VAL A 345 3.22 19.01 -2.81
C VAL A 345 4.13 18.20 -1.89
N SER A 346 4.41 18.71 -0.68
CA SER A 346 5.29 18.03 0.28
C SER A 346 4.74 16.67 0.73
N CYS A 347 3.42 16.55 0.93
CA CYS A 347 2.81 15.28 1.29
C CYS A 347 2.91 14.24 0.17
N THR A 348 2.73 14.68 -1.08
CA THR A 348 2.90 13.80 -2.25
C THR A 348 4.34 13.28 -2.33
N VAL A 349 5.33 14.17 -2.20
CA VAL A 349 6.75 13.81 -2.21
C VAL A 349 7.05 12.81 -1.09
N ARG A 350 6.63 13.11 0.14
CA ARG A 350 6.84 12.21 1.29
C ARG A 350 6.24 10.83 1.04
N ARG A 351 5.00 10.75 0.55
CA ARG A 351 4.32 9.49 0.30
C ARG A 351 5.03 8.62 -0.74
N VAL A 352 5.45 9.23 -1.85
CA VAL A 352 6.17 8.50 -2.91
C VAL A 352 7.55 8.09 -2.41
N TYR A 353 8.25 8.95 -1.66
CA TYR A 353 9.52 8.62 -1.02
C TYR A 353 9.39 7.44 -0.06
N GLU A 354 8.44 7.47 0.88
CA GLU A 354 8.17 6.39 1.83
C GLU A 354 7.81 5.08 1.13
N GLY A 355 6.94 5.14 0.11
CA GLY A 355 6.56 3.98 -0.68
C GLY A 355 7.72 3.38 -1.49
N MET A 356 8.63 4.21 -1.99
CA MET A 356 9.82 3.78 -2.72
C MET A 356 10.95 3.31 -1.80
N LEU A 357 11.10 3.84 -0.59
CA LEU A 357 12.12 3.38 0.36
C LEU A 357 11.64 2.23 1.24
N GLY A 358 10.33 1.99 1.34
CA GLY A 358 9.76 0.94 2.19
C GLY A 358 9.94 1.22 3.68
N ARG A 359 9.99 2.50 4.08
CA ARG A 359 10.07 2.97 5.47
C ARG A 359 9.46 4.37 5.58
N ASP A 360 9.04 4.73 6.78
CA ASP A 360 8.60 6.10 7.08
C ASP A 360 9.76 7.10 6.94
N ALA A 361 9.43 8.33 6.53
CA ALA A 361 10.38 9.41 6.49
C ALA A 361 10.65 9.93 7.91
N VAL A 362 11.92 10.18 8.20
CA VAL A 362 12.37 10.72 9.49
C VAL A 362 12.99 12.10 9.31
N LEU A 363 13.28 12.79 10.42
CA LEU A 363 13.86 14.14 10.39
C LEU A 363 15.17 14.21 9.59
N GLN A 364 15.95 13.13 9.56
CA GLN A 364 17.19 13.04 8.81
C GLN A 364 16.98 13.03 7.28
N ASP A 365 15.76 12.73 6.80
CA ASP A 365 15.42 12.69 5.38
C ASP A 365 14.95 14.06 4.83
N GLU A 366 14.73 15.07 5.68
CA GLU A 366 14.17 16.37 5.28
C GLU A 366 14.90 17.02 4.10
N GLY A 367 16.23 16.91 4.03
CA GLY A 367 16.96 17.46 2.89
C GLY A 367 16.79 16.67 1.60
N ALA A 368 16.65 15.34 1.67
CA ALA A 368 16.34 14.50 0.50
C ALA A 368 14.92 14.81 0.00
N LEU A 369 13.95 14.89 0.91
CA LEU A 369 12.58 15.29 0.60
C LEU A 369 12.53 16.68 -0.07
N ALA A 370 13.34 17.63 0.39
CA ALA A 370 13.44 18.94 -0.23
C ALA A 370 14.02 18.88 -1.66
N GLU A 371 15.01 18.03 -1.94
CA GLU A 371 15.52 17.83 -3.30
C GLU A 371 14.48 17.23 -4.23
N HIS A 372 13.77 16.19 -3.80
CA HIS A 372 12.69 15.58 -4.57
C HIS A 372 11.51 16.52 -4.79
N ARG A 373 11.21 17.39 -3.81
CA ARG A 373 10.22 18.46 -3.97
C ARG A 373 10.61 19.43 -5.08
N GLU A 374 11.88 19.84 -5.16
CA GLU A 374 12.34 20.71 -6.25
C GLU A 374 12.24 20.03 -7.61
N ALA A 375 12.57 18.73 -7.72
CA ALA A 375 12.39 17.95 -8.94
C ALA A 375 10.91 17.84 -9.35
N PHE A 376 10.02 17.64 -8.37
CA PHE A 376 8.58 17.55 -8.60
C PHE A 376 7.98 18.90 -9.05
N LEU A 377 8.41 20.01 -8.45
CA LEU A 377 8.00 21.36 -8.87
C LEU A 377 8.54 21.71 -10.26
N ALA A 378 9.81 21.43 -10.53
CA ALA A 378 10.45 21.73 -11.82
C ALA A 378 9.82 20.96 -12.99
N SER A 379 9.24 19.80 -12.71
CA SER A 379 8.53 18.95 -13.69
C SER A 379 7.03 19.24 -13.77
N SER A 380 6.56 20.37 -13.22
CA SER A 380 5.13 20.72 -13.19
C SER A 380 4.25 19.67 -12.51
N LEU A 381 4.76 19.08 -11.42
CA LEU A 381 4.09 18.06 -10.62
C LEU A 381 3.90 16.71 -11.34
N SER A 382 4.86 16.30 -12.17
CA SER A 382 4.85 14.96 -12.79
C SER A 382 5.26 13.89 -11.77
N LEU A 383 4.40 12.89 -11.55
CA LEU A 383 4.74 11.73 -10.72
C LEU A 383 5.88 10.90 -11.32
N LYS A 384 5.95 10.79 -12.65
CA LYS A 384 7.05 10.08 -13.33
C LYS A 384 8.40 10.74 -13.01
N ALA A 385 8.46 12.06 -13.06
CA ALA A 385 9.67 12.82 -12.75
C ALA A 385 10.06 12.70 -11.26
N LEU A 386 9.08 12.72 -10.34
CA LEU A 386 9.34 12.50 -8.91
C LEU A 386 9.91 11.09 -8.65
N VAL A 387 9.30 10.05 -9.23
CA VAL A 387 9.81 8.67 -9.12
C VAL A 387 11.21 8.55 -9.69
N ARG A 388 11.48 9.10 -10.88
CA ARG A 388 12.84 9.11 -11.46
C ARG A 388 13.84 9.82 -10.55
N SER A 389 13.45 10.92 -9.89
CA SER A 389 14.31 11.58 -8.92
C SER A 389 14.68 10.67 -7.74
N ILE A 390 13.75 9.84 -7.26
CA ILE A 390 13.98 8.91 -6.14
C ILE A 390 14.81 7.68 -6.59
N LEU A 391 14.63 7.19 -7.82
CA LEU A 391 15.48 6.12 -8.38
C LEU A 391 16.98 6.51 -8.40
N HIS A 392 17.27 7.79 -8.49
CA HIS A 392 18.62 8.36 -8.46
C HIS A 392 19.08 8.79 -7.06
N ASP A 393 18.22 8.65 -6.04
CA ASP A 393 18.58 8.97 -4.66
C ASP A 393 19.62 7.97 -4.13
N PRO A 394 20.76 8.43 -3.57
CA PRO A 394 21.77 7.52 -3.05
C PRO A 394 21.25 6.62 -1.92
N SER A 395 20.34 7.08 -1.07
CA SER A 395 19.75 6.25 0.00
C SER A 395 18.88 5.12 -0.54
N TYR A 396 18.14 5.34 -1.62
CA TYR A 396 17.41 4.30 -2.35
C TYR A 396 18.36 3.24 -2.94
N ARG A 397 19.54 3.67 -3.38
CA ARG A 397 20.63 2.84 -3.92
C ARG A 397 21.54 2.23 -2.84
N GLY A 398 21.19 2.37 -1.56
CA GLY A 398 21.94 1.78 -0.43
C GLY A 398 23.21 2.55 -0.02
N VAL A 399 23.33 3.83 -0.37
CA VAL A 399 24.53 4.65 -0.14
C VAL A 399 24.25 5.81 0.81
N HIS A 400 25.13 6.07 1.79
CA HIS A 400 25.05 7.28 2.59
C HIS A 400 25.38 8.52 1.74
N TRP A 401 24.68 9.60 2.01
CA TRP A 401 24.94 10.88 1.36
C TRP A 401 24.46 12.04 2.21
N GLU A 402 24.91 13.25 1.87
CA GLU A 402 24.47 14.49 2.48
C GLU A 402 23.72 15.32 1.43
N PRO A 403 22.40 15.47 1.56
CA PRO A 403 21.62 16.32 0.67
C PRO A 403 22.05 17.78 0.75
N ARG A 404 21.85 18.52 -0.35
CA ARG A 404 22.12 19.97 -0.47
C ARG A 404 21.41 20.79 0.62
N PHE A 405 20.27 20.32 1.09
CA PHE A 405 19.46 20.98 2.11
C PHE A 405 19.72 20.46 3.54
N GLY A 406 20.76 19.64 3.74
CA GLY A 406 21.13 19.07 5.03
C GLY A 406 20.44 17.74 5.33
N GLY A 407 20.67 17.19 6.53
CA GLY A 407 20.22 15.85 6.88
C GLY A 407 21.23 14.76 6.49
N THR A 408 20.94 13.53 6.90
CA THR A 408 21.78 12.35 6.66
C THR A 408 20.86 11.13 6.48
N PRO A 409 20.17 11.02 5.33
CA PRO A 409 19.24 9.93 5.07
C PRO A 409 19.92 8.58 5.30
N ALA A 410 19.22 7.67 5.96
CA ALA A 410 19.72 6.32 6.15
C ALA A 410 19.64 5.54 4.81
N PRO A 411 20.73 4.88 4.37
CA PRO A 411 20.71 4.02 3.21
C PRO A 411 19.77 2.85 3.46
N VAL A 412 19.11 2.41 2.40
CA VAL A 412 18.21 1.26 2.43
C VAL A 412 18.92 0.12 1.70
N PRO A 413 19.67 -0.76 2.39
CA PRO A 413 20.29 -1.91 1.74
C PRO A 413 19.26 -3.00 1.42
N LEU A 414 18.16 -3.08 2.17
CA LEU A 414 17.14 -4.12 2.05
C LEU A 414 15.76 -3.57 2.43
N LYS A 415 14.73 -4.05 1.75
CA LYS A 415 13.33 -3.66 1.94
C LYS A 415 12.44 -4.87 2.15
N VAL A 416 11.41 -4.71 2.98
CA VAL A 416 10.30 -5.67 3.01
C VAL A 416 9.37 -5.43 1.82
N ALA A 417 8.98 -6.50 1.14
CA ALA A 417 8.00 -6.46 0.07
C ALA A 417 6.60 -6.16 0.62
N PRO A 418 5.95 -5.08 0.15
CA PRO A 418 4.53 -4.88 0.38
C PRO A 418 3.74 -6.12 -0.03
N VAL A 419 2.62 -6.36 0.65
CA VAL A 419 1.81 -7.59 0.46
C VAL A 419 1.41 -7.75 -1.00
N GLU A 420 1.00 -6.65 -1.62
CA GLU A 420 0.63 -6.57 -3.04
C GLU A 420 1.77 -6.87 -4.01
N VAL A 421 3.01 -6.49 -3.64
CA VAL A 421 4.18 -6.66 -4.51
C VAL A 421 4.61 -8.12 -4.53
N TRP A 422 4.78 -8.74 -3.36
CA TRP A 422 5.20 -10.13 -3.33
C TRP A 422 4.09 -11.07 -3.83
N SER A 423 2.82 -10.78 -3.53
CA SER A 423 1.67 -11.56 -4.04
C SER A 423 1.62 -11.51 -5.57
N ARG A 424 1.71 -10.32 -6.17
CA ARG A 424 1.76 -10.16 -7.63
C ARG A 424 2.97 -10.84 -8.25
N SER A 425 4.14 -10.71 -7.64
CA SER A 425 5.34 -11.41 -8.11
C SER A 425 5.14 -12.93 -8.08
N LEU A 426 4.51 -13.47 -7.04
CA LEU A 426 4.27 -14.90 -6.94
C LEU A 426 3.23 -15.39 -7.96
N THR A 427 2.16 -14.62 -8.19
CA THR A 427 1.17 -14.90 -9.23
C THR A 427 1.79 -14.83 -10.63
N GLU A 428 2.65 -13.86 -10.90
CA GLU A 428 3.38 -13.78 -12.18
C GLU A 428 4.29 -14.99 -12.39
N LEU A 429 4.98 -15.44 -11.34
CA LEU A 429 5.88 -16.59 -11.43
C LEU A 429 5.13 -17.92 -11.60
N SER A 430 4.08 -18.13 -10.82
CA SER A 430 3.39 -19.43 -10.74
C SER A 430 2.14 -19.54 -11.60
N GLY A 431 1.47 -18.43 -11.87
CA GLY A 431 0.12 -18.38 -12.42
C GLY A 431 -0.98 -18.56 -11.35
N TYR A 432 -0.61 -18.77 -10.09
CA TYR A 432 -1.55 -18.98 -9.00
C TYR A 432 -1.87 -17.68 -8.26
N ALA A 433 -3.16 -17.43 -8.05
CA ALA A 433 -3.66 -16.39 -7.15
C ALA A 433 -4.59 -17.03 -6.11
N LEU A 434 -4.38 -16.71 -4.83
CA LEU A 434 -5.30 -17.16 -3.79
C LEU A 434 -6.58 -16.33 -3.85
N GLU A 435 -7.73 -16.98 -4.02
CA GLU A 435 -9.03 -16.30 -4.02
C GLU A 435 -9.91 -16.69 -2.84
N PHE A 436 -10.59 -15.71 -2.25
CA PHE A 436 -11.67 -15.90 -1.28
C PHE A 436 -12.94 -15.26 -1.80
N GLY A 437 -13.92 -16.09 -2.15
CA GLY A 437 -15.17 -15.63 -2.75
C GLY A 437 -14.94 -14.82 -4.02
N GLY A 438 -14.03 -15.24 -4.91
CA GLY A 438 -13.75 -14.54 -6.18
C GLY A 438 -13.00 -13.22 -6.04
N ARG A 439 -12.32 -12.98 -4.92
CA ARG A 439 -11.42 -11.83 -4.70
C ARG A 439 -10.07 -12.32 -4.25
N ASP A 440 -9.03 -11.58 -4.59
CA ASP A 440 -7.68 -11.84 -4.13
C ASP A 440 -7.59 -11.85 -2.60
N GLY A 441 -7.19 -12.98 -2.03
CA GLY A 441 -7.06 -13.20 -0.60
C GLY A 441 -5.96 -12.38 0.06
N THR A 442 -4.97 -11.92 -0.71
CA THR A 442 -3.91 -11.04 -0.23
C THR A 442 -4.33 -9.57 -0.19
N ARG A 443 -5.50 -9.25 -0.76
CA ARG A 443 -6.14 -7.93 -0.69
C ARG A 443 -7.17 -7.77 0.41
N LEU A 444 -7.62 -8.87 1.00
CA LEU A 444 -8.68 -8.87 2.00
C LEU A 444 -8.13 -9.01 3.42
N ASP A 445 -8.51 -8.09 4.30
CA ASP A 445 -8.09 -8.04 5.71
C ASP A 445 -8.61 -9.27 6.47
N ALA A 446 -9.85 -9.69 6.18
CA ALA A 446 -10.49 -10.89 6.72
C ALA A 446 -9.95 -12.21 6.15
N ALA A 447 -9.11 -12.16 5.11
CA ALA A 447 -8.42 -13.32 4.56
C ALA A 447 -6.97 -13.40 5.08
N VAL A 448 -5.97 -13.33 4.21
CA VAL A 448 -4.55 -13.50 4.60
C VAL A 448 -3.78 -12.19 4.68
N ARG A 449 -4.35 -11.05 4.25
CA ARG A 449 -3.64 -9.76 4.22
C ARG A 449 -3.13 -9.33 5.59
N THR A 450 -3.99 -9.36 6.60
CA THR A 450 -3.61 -9.00 7.98
C THR A 450 -2.50 -9.91 8.52
N LEU A 451 -2.58 -11.22 8.25
CA LEU A 451 -1.54 -12.17 8.64
C LEU A 451 -0.23 -11.92 7.89
N ALA A 452 -0.30 -11.46 6.64
CA ALA A 452 0.85 -11.09 5.83
C ALA A 452 1.52 -9.77 6.27
N GLY A 453 0.95 -9.07 7.26
CA GLY A 453 1.43 -7.77 7.74
C GLY A 453 0.82 -6.56 7.01
N GLY A 454 -0.19 -6.78 6.16
CA GLY A 454 -0.93 -5.71 5.49
C GLY A 454 -2.09 -5.18 6.32
N SER A 455 -2.53 -3.96 6.02
CA SER A 455 -3.76 -3.37 6.57
C SER A 455 -4.32 -2.31 5.63
N ASP A 456 -5.53 -1.84 5.89
CA ASP A 456 -6.09 -0.67 5.22
C ASP A 456 -5.25 0.61 5.37
N ARG A 457 -4.33 0.68 6.37
CA ARG A 457 -3.40 1.80 6.59
C ARG A 457 -2.08 1.68 5.83
N GLY A 458 -1.86 0.57 5.14
CA GLY A 458 -0.57 0.22 4.54
C GLY A 458 0.01 -1.05 5.14
N ASP A 459 1.18 -1.43 4.63
CA ASP A 459 1.84 -2.69 4.99
C ASP A 459 2.98 -2.45 5.99
N ALA A 460 3.23 -3.44 6.84
CA ALA A 460 4.34 -3.40 7.78
C ALA A 460 5.69 -3.43 7.04
N THR A 461 6.63 -2.66 7.57
CA THR A 461 8.01 -2.60 7.05
C THR A 461 8.95 -3.58 7.75
N ASP A 462 8.41 -4.41 8.64
CA ASP A 462 9.10 -5.49 9.36
C ASP A 462 8.48 -6.85 9.02
N VAL A 463 9.32 -7.87 8.88
CA VAL A 463 8.85 -9.24 8.61
C VAL A 463 8.31 -9.89 9.89
N SER A 464 7.02 -10.20 9.89
CA SER A 464 6.38 -10.94 10.98
C SER A 464 6.41 -12.46 10.74
N THR A 465 6.25 -13.25 11.81
CA THR A 465 6.04 -14.70 11.69
C THR A 465 4.82 -15.04 10.83
N GLY A 466 3.78 -14.19 10.87
CA GLY A 466 2.60 -14.31 10.02
C GLY A 466 2.95 -14.16 8.55
N ALA A 467 3.75 -13.16 8.19
CA ALA A 467 4.19 -12.92 6.82
C ALA A 467 4.96 -14.12 6.26
N VAL A 468 5.90 -14.68 7.03
CA VAL A 468 6.64 -15.89 6.63
C VAL A 468 5.72 -17.10 6.45
N LEU A 469 4.72 -17.28 7.32
CA LEU A 469 3.75 -18.36 7.19
C LEU A 469 2.90 -18.21 5.92
N VAL A 470 2.38 -17.01 5.66
CA VAL A 470 1.56 -16.73 4.48
C VAL A 470 2.38 -16.91 3.21
N GLN A 471 3.60 -16.37 3.15
CA GLN A 471 4.52 -16.55 2.03
C GLN A 471 4.74 -18.03 1.73
N ARG A 472 5.10 -18.84 2.74
CA ARG A 472 5.34 -20.28 2.56
C ARG A 472 4.12 -21.02 2.04
N ARG A 473 2.91 -20.69 2.52
CA ARG A 473 1.68 -21.35 2.09
C ARG A 473 1.25 -20.95 0.68
N LEU A 474 1.46 -19.68 0.29
CA LEU A 474 1.21 -19.30 -1.09
C LEU A 474 2.26 -19.90 -2.04
N ALA A 475 3.53 -19.95 -1.63
CA ALA A 475 4.59 -20.60 -2.40
C ALA A 475 4.30 -22.09 -2.63
N GLU A 476 3.84 -22.81 -1.60
CA GLU A 476 3.40 -24.21 -1.71
C GLU A 476 2.20 -24.39 -2.64
N ALA A 477 1.20 -23.51 -2.55
CA ALA A 477 0.04 -23.54 -3.43
C ALA A 477 0.43 -23.22 -4.89
N GLY A 478 1.29 -22.22 -5.11
CA GLY A 478 1.83 -21.87 -6.42
C GLY A 478 2.71 -22.97 -7.02
N ALA A 479 3.55 -23.62 -6.21
CA ALA A 479 4.33 -24.78 -6.62
C ALA A 479 3.44 -25.95 -7.03
N THR A 480 2.39 -26.24 -6.25
CA THR A 480 1.40 -27.27 -6.58
C THR A 480 0.70 -26.95 -7.90
N TRP A 481 0.29 -25.70 -8.09
CA TRP A 481 -0.35 -25.23 -9.33
C TRP A 481 0.55 -25.41 -10.56
N LEU A 482 1.83 -25.03 -10.45
CA LEU A 482 2.82 -25.20 -11.54
C LEU A 482 2.97 -26.66 -11.95
N VAL A 483 3.09 -27.57 -10.98
CA VAL A 483 3.25 -29.01 -11.25
C VAL A 483 1.99 -29.60 -11.87
N ASP A 484 0.81 -29.26 -11.32
CA ASP A 484 -0.46 -29.82 -11.79
C ASP A 484 -0.92 -29.26 -13.15
N ASN A 485 -0.41 -28.10 -13.56
CA ASN A 485 -0.80 -27.42 -14.79
C ASN A 485 0.38 -27.17 -15.75
N GLN A 486 1.45 -27.97 -15.67
CA GLN A 486 2.64 -27.82 -16.52
C GLN A 486 2.29 -27.60 -18.00
N GLY A 487 2.82 -26.53 -18.58
CA GLY A 487 2.59 -26.08 -19.96
C GLY A 487 1.28 -25.30 -20.15
N SER A 488 0.56 -25.00 -19.08
CA SER A 488 -0.69 -24.22 -19.09
C SER A 488 -0.93 -23.39 -17.82
N SER A 489 0.06 -23.28 -16.93
CA SER A 489 -0.16 -22.63 -15.62
C SER A 489 -0.42 -21.13 -15.75
N GLY A 490 0.07 -20.52 -16.84
CA GLY A 490 0.00 -19.09 -17.11
C GLY A 490 1.07 -18.26 -16.37
N GLY A 491 1.91 -18.90 -15.55
CA GLY A 491 3.03 -18.25 -14.86
C GLY A 491 4.33 -18.34 -15.66
N ARG A 492 5.27 -17.41 -15.41
CA ARG A 492 6.57 -17.38 -16.11
C ARG A 492 7.43 -18.62 -15.86
N LEU A 493 7.35 -19.24 -14.68
CA LEU A 493 8.09 -20.48 -14.42
C LEU A 493 7.55 -21.68 -15.22
N ASP A 494 6.34 -21.58 -15.77
CA ASP A 494 5.81 -22.60 -16.68
C ASP A 494 6.65 -22.71 -17.96
N GLU A 495 7.24 -21.61 -18.42
CA GLU A 495 8.15 -21.60 -19.57
C GLU A 495 9.44 -22.38 -19.28
N VAL A 496 9.94 -22.32 -18.03
CA VAL A 496 11.11 -23.09 -17.59
C VAL A 496 10.78 -24.57 -17.47
N LEU A 497 9.56 -24.87 -16.98
CA LEU A 497 9.09 -26.23 -16.83
C LEU A 497 8.62 -26.84 -18.15
N ALA A 498 8.40 -26.05 -19.20
CA ALA A 498 7.93 -26.53 -20.49
C ALA A 498 8.91 -27.55 -21.09
N GLY A 499 8.49 -28.82 -21.13
CA GLY A 499 9.30 -29.92 -21.66
C GLY A 499 10.27 -30.56 -20.66
N VAL A 500 10.24 -30.14 -19.39
CA VAL A 500 10.91 -30.86 -18.30
C VAL A 500 10.10 -32.13 -17.97
N ASP A 501 10.77 -33.27 -17.83
CA ASP A 501 10.12 -34.50 -17.37
C ASP A 501 9.94 -34.46 -15.85
N LEU A 502 8.73 -34.20 -15.38
CA LEU A 502 8.42 -34.14 -13.95
C LEU A 502 8.45 -35.52 -13.27
N GLU A 503 8.63 -36.61 -14.03
CA GLU A 503 8.87 -37.96 -13.48
C GLU A 503 10.36 -38.25 -13.23
N ALA A 504 11.24 -37.29 -13.51
CA ALA A 504 12.68 -37.39 -13.31
C ALA A 504 13.20 -36.27 -12.40
N ALA A 505 14.42 -36.47 -11.89
CA ALA A 505 15.15 -35.43 -11.16
C ALA A 505 15.44 -34.22 -12.06
N PRO A 506 15.41 -32.99 -11.53
CA PRO A 506 15.79 -31.80 -12.29
C PRO A 506 17.25 -31.91 -12.77
N SER A 507 17.51 -31.38 -13.97
CA SER A 507 18.89 -31.16 -14.42
C SER A 507 19.48 -29.91 -13.77
N ASP A 508 20.81 -29.80 -13.71
CA ASP A 508 21.49 -28.59 -13.20
C ASP A 508 21.03 -27.32 -13.96
N ALA A 509 20.87 -27.42 -15.28
CA ALA A 509 20.37 -26.32 -16.11
C ALA A 509 18.94 -25.91 -15.74
N THR A 510 18.08 -26.88 -15.39
CA THR A 510 16.73 -26.61 -14.91
C THR A 510 16.76 -25.89 -13.56
N LEU A 511 17.64 -26.30 -12.64
CA LEU A 511 17.78 -25.65 -11.33
C LEU A 511 18.27 -24.20 -11.46
N VAL A 512 19.27 -23.95 -12.32
CA VAL A 512 19.73 -22.59 -12.63
C VAL A 512 18.59 -21.74 -13.18
N ALA A 513 17.86 -22.25 -14.18
CA ALA A 513 16.76 -21.51 -14.81
C ALA A 513 15.60 -21.21 -13.85
N LEU A 514 15.29 -22.14 -12.92
CA LEU A 514 14.28 -21.91 -11.88
C LEU A 514 14.69 -20.80 -10.92
N VAL A 515 15.92 -20.83 -10.42
CA VAL A 515 16.41 -19.78 -9.51
C VAL A 515 16.51 -18.43 -10.23
N GLN A 516 17.03 -18.41 -11.45
CA GLN A 516 17.11 -17.20 -12.26
C GLN A 516 15.73 -16.61 -12.53
N GLY A 517 14.76 -17.43 -12.94
CA GLY A 517 13.40 -16.99 -13.22
C GLY A 517 12.62 -16.51 -11.99
N ALA A 518 12.82 -17.14 -10.84
CA ALA A 518 12.12 -16.80 -9.60
C ALA A 518 12.74 -15.61 -8.85
N ARG A 519 14.07 -15.54 -8.81
CA ARG A 519 14.81 -14.64 -7.90
C ARG A 519 15.66 -13.61 -8.63
N ALA A 520 15.67 -13.62 -9.96
CA ALA A 520 16.52 -12.77 -10.79
C ALA A 520 18.01 -12.88 -10.40
N LYS A 521 18.46 -14.12 -10.10
CA LYS A 521 19.80 -14.44 -9.63
C LYS A 521 20.39 -15.56 -10.49
N THR A 522 21.54 -15.31 -11.10
CA THR A 522 22.29 -16.31 -11.86
C THR A 522 23.28 -17.02 -10.94
N LEU A 523 23.24 -18.35 -10.91
CA LEU A 523 24.11 -19.19 -10.08
C LEU A 523 24.92 -20.14 -10.96
N ASP A 524 26.16 -20.39 -10.55
CA ASP A 524 27.01 -21.43 -11.15
C ASP A 524 26.47 -22.82 -10.80
N THR A 525 26.67 -23.81 -11.67
CA THR A 525 26.12 -25.17 -11.49
C THR A 525 26.64 -25.89 -10.25
N ASP A 526 27.79 -25.49 -9.73
CA ASP A 526 28.38 -26.02 -8.49
C ASP A 526 28.08 -25.16 -7.25
N ASP A 527 27.20 -24.15 -7.37
CA ASP A 527 26.79 -23.32 -6.24
C ASP A 527 26.14 -24.20 -5.15
N PRO A 528 26.54 -24.04 -3.87
CA PRO A 528 25.99 -24.83 -2.75
C PRO A 528 24.46 -24.78 -2.64
N GLU A 529 23.84 -23.69 -3.09
CA GLU A 529 22.39 -23.52 -3.12
C GLU A 529 21.73 -24.48 -4.11
N LEU A 530 22.26 -24.59 -5.34
CA LEU A 530 21.75 -25.54 -6.33
C LEU A 530 21.96 -26.99 -5.91
N VAL A 531 23.12 -27.28 -5.30
CA VAL A 531 23.40 -28.62 -4.72
C VAL A 531 22.39 -28.96 -3.63
N ALA A 532 22.04 -27.99 -2.76
CA ALA A 532 21.04 -28.18 -1.72
C ALA A 532 19.63 -28.39 -2.29
N LEU A 533 19.26 -27.67 -3.35
CA LEU A 533 17.98 -27.86 -4.04
C LEU A 533 17.88 -29.24 -4.73
N ALA A 534 18.95 -29.69 -5.39
CA ALA A 534 19.02 -31.04 -5.96
C ALA A 534 18.90 -32.13 -4.89
N GLN A 535 19.56 -31.94 -3.75
CA GLN A 535 19.47 -32.85 -2.61
C GLN A 535 18.06 -32.85 -1.99
N LEU A 536 17.43 -31.67 -1.86
CA LEU A 536 16.06 -31.55 -1.37
C LEU A 536 15.07 -32.35 -2.24
N TRP A 537 15.17 -32.23 -3.56
CA TRP A 537 14.35 -33.02 -4.47
C TRP A 537 14.58 -34.53 -4.25
N THR A 538 15.84 -34.95 -4.15
CA THR A 538 16.21 -36.36 -3.93
C THR A 538 15.64 -36.90 -2.62
N ASP A 539 15.75 -36.13 -1.53
CA ASP A 539 15.25 -36.51 -0.21
C ASP A 539 13.71 -36.56 -0.19
N ALA A 540 13.05 -35.61 -0.85
CA ALA A 540 11.60 -35.58 -0.96
C ALA A 540 11.07 -36.76 -1.80
N ALA A 541 11.72 -37.10 -2.92
CA ALA A 541 11.38 -38.25 -3.75
C ALA A 541 11.60 -39.61 -3.05
N ALA A 542 12.42 -39.65 -1.99
CA ALA A 542 12.61 -40.85 -1.17
C ALA A 542 11.49 -41.03 -0.12
N ILE A 543 10.80 -39.95 0.24
CA ILE A 543 9.72 -39.92 1.24
C ILE A 543 8.35 -40.02 0.56
N ASP A 544 8.19 -39.36 -0.58
CA ASP A 544 6.96 -39.25 -1.37
C ASP A 544 7.20 -39.73 -2.82
N ASP A 545 6.38 -39.29 -3.78
CA ASP A 545 6.61 -39.52 -5.20
C ASP A 545 7.36 -38.36 -5.89
N THR A 546 7.62 -38.53 -7.19
CA THR A 546 8.26 -37.54 -8.08
C THR A 546 7.49 -36.22 -8.09
N ARG A 547 6.15 -36.28 -8.10
CA ARG A 547 5.27 -35.11 -8.00
C ARG A 547 5.51 -34.35 -6.68
N GLY A 548 5.48 -35.04 -5.55
CA GLY A 548 5.75 -34.46 -4.23
C GLY A 548 7.15 -33.82 -4.14
N ALA A 549 8.15 -34.44 -4.77
CA ALA A 549 9.50 -33.90 -4.84
C ALA A 549 9.60 -32.59 -5.64
N TRP A 550 8.91 -32.50 -6.78
CA TRP A 550 8.83 -31.26 -7.56
C TRP A 550 8.10 -30.15 -6.83
N ILE A 551 7.00 -30.47 -6.13
CA ILE A 551 6.30 -29.49 -5.29
C ILE A 551 7.22 -28.99 -4.17
N ALA A 552 7.95 -29.87 -3.49
CA ALA A 552 8.90 -29.48 -2.43
C ALA A 552 10.02 -28.58 -2.97
N LEU A 553 10.60 -28.92 -4.13
CA LEU A 553 11.64 -28.13 -4.79
C LEU A 553 11.13 -26.73 -5.16
N LEU A 554 10.00 -26.63 -5.87
CA LEU A 554 9.43 -25.35 -6.30
C LEU A 554 8.95 -24.51 -5.11
N THR A 555 8.44 -25.15 -4.05
CA THR A 555 8.10 -24.46 -2.80
C THR A 555 9.35 -23.83 -2.20
N ALA A 556 10.48 -24.54 -2.17
CA ALA A 556 11.73 -23.97 -1.65
C ALA A 556 12.23 -22.78 -2.47
N VAL A 557 12.09 -22.84 -3.81
CA VAL A 557 12.46 -21.73 -4.71
C VAL A 557 11.54 -20.51 -4.48
N LEU A 558 10.23 -20.70 -4.40
CA LEU A 558 9.24 -19.62 -4.27
C LEU A 558 9.09 -19.07 -2.84
N ALA A 559 9.44 -19.86 -1.82
CA ALA A 559 9.41 -19.47 -0.42
C ALA A 559 10.75 -18.88 0.07
N ASP A 560 11.68 -18.62 -0.84
CA ASP A 560 12.96 -18.02 -0.50
C ASP A 560 12.77 -16.62 0.13
N PRO A 561 13.54 -16.25 1.17
CA PRO A 561 13.46 -14.93 1.79
C PRO A 561 13.58 -13.76 0.81
N ASP A 562 14.25 -13.93 -0.33
CA ASP A 562 14.38 -12.90 -1.36
C ASP A 562 13.01 -12.42 -1.89
N HIS A 563 11.96 -13.23 -1.78
CA HIS A 563 10.59 -12.83 -2.16
C HIS A 563 9.93 -11.90 -1.13
N LEU A 564 10.40 -11.90 0.11
CA LEU A 564 9.97 -10.97 1.15
C LEU A 564 10.93 -9.80 1.33
N LEU A 565 12.20 -9.95 0.93
CA LEU A 565 13.28 -9.02 1.18
C LEU A 565 14.07 -8.73 -0.11
N TYR A 566 14.22 -7.46 -0.51
CA TYR A 566 14.91 -7.07 -1.76
C TYR A 566 15.52 -5.66 -1.73
#